data_AF-A0AA36HRQ2-F1
#
_entry.id   AF-A0AA36HRQ2-F1
#
_cell.length_a   1.000
_cell.length_b   1.000
_cell.length_c   1.000
_cell.angle_alpha   90.00
_cell.angle_beta   90.00
_cell.angle_gamma   90.00
#
_symmetry.space_group_name_H-M   'P 1'
#
loop_
_entity.id
_entity.type
_entity.pdbx_description
1 polymer ?
#
loop_
_entity_poly.entity_id
_entity_poly.type
_entity_poly.pdbx_seq_one_letter_code
_entity_poly.pdbx_strand_id
1 'polypeptide(L)'
;MLWVHCSVRVGSFSPSCHSHQYLLILFDKKPMASTLPPALATLAIILALAWLLARHLRRKKKLPEVKLSQLAPTPLRLQPQFYFDFAAHPFAHADLVMAYNVVEVLDKLQEYIQTKLSSSSSGQRLQVAGLKCVPPLPQLAVLMEECHLHPEVVLHSEQPQASEPDASVSAKLILGKGVLVAGTLDLRKGPVKLGAGSVLEPGAFLAGPAIIGKDTCIRSGAYIRGNVLVGDRVVLRGEVKNAIIMDEAELCHPGYAGDSIIGYKAHFGCQALTANLGLFGSDLRVALEGVRVNLQRRKMGVILGDFSQLGCSTVTDPATFMARNTHTYPLCRISSGFYGPDEIIKNKPE
;
A
#
# COMPACT_ATOMS: atom_id res chain seq x y z
N MET A 1 2.64 44.33 -32.14
CA MET A 1 2.84 42.96 -31.61
C MET A 1 2.68 41.99 -32.76
N LEU A 2 3.76 41.40 -33.26
CA LEU A 2 3.73 40.33 -34.26
C LEU A 2 3.74 39.00 -33.49
N TRP A 3 2.69 38.20 -33.61
CA TRP A 3 2.68 36.81 -33.12
C TRP A 3 3.35 35.92 -34.16
N VAL A 4 4.46 35.27 -33.82
CA VAL A 4 5.08 34.22 -34.63
C VAL A 4 4.65 32.87 -34.04
N HIS A 5 3.76 32.16 -34.74
CA HIS A 5 3.46 30.76 -34.40
C HIS A 5 4.64 29.88 -34.80
N CYS A 6 5.36 29.35 -33.82
CA CYS A 6 6.43 28.38 -34.04
C CYS A 6 5.90 26.97 -33.75
N SER A 7 5.68 26.18 -34.80
CA SER A 7 5.22 24.79 -34.69
C SER A 7 6.40 23.85 -34.88
N VAL A 8 6.89 23.23 -33.81
CA VAL A 8 7.96 22.21 -33.87
C VAL A 8 7.31 20.84 -34.02
N ARG A 9 7.42 20.23 -35.22
CA ARG A 9 7.08 18.81 -35.43
C ARG A 9 8.35 17.96 -35.43
N VAL A 10 8.43 16.99 -34.52
CA VAL A 10 9.48 15.98 -34.53
C VAL A 10 8.97 14.78 -35.32
N GLY A 11 9.48 14.59 -36.54
CA GLY A 11 9.17 13.41 -37.34
C GLY A 11 10.10 12.25 -37.01
N SER A 12 9.56 11.06 -36.80
CA SER A 12 10.32 9.81 -36.69
C SER A 12 10.25 9.04 -38.01
N PHE A 13 11.39 8.79 -38.65
CA PHE A 13 11.52 7.79 -39.71
C PHE A 13 12.08 6.48 -39.12
N SER A 14 11.53 5.34 -39.53
CA SER A 14 11.97 3.98 -39.12
C SER A 14 12.95 3.36 -40.14
N PRO A 15 13.57 2.19 -39.88
CA PRO A 15 14.96 2.15 -39.45
C PRO A 15 15.86 1.42 -40.46
N SER A 16 16.93 2.07 -40.91
CA SER A 16 18.08 1.37 -41.47
C SER A 16 19.33 2.23 -41.32
N CYS A 17 20.26 1.76 -40.48
CA CYS A 17 21.61 2.24 -40.22
C CYS A 17 21.79 3.68 -39.68
N HIS A 18 22.38 3.75 -38.47
CA HIS A 18 22.92 4.92 -37.77
C HIS A 18 21.95 6.09 -37.53
N SER A 19 21.27 6.07 -36.38
CA SER A 19 20.40 7.15 -35.90
C SER A 19 21.20 8.38 -35.44
N HIS A 20 21.45 9.32 -36.35
CA HIS A 20 21.64 10.72 -35.98
C HIS A 20 20.25 11.40 -35.93
N GLN A 21 19.87 11.91 -34.76
CA GLN A 21 18.65 12.71 -34.62
C GLN A 21 18.93 14.12 -35.16
N TYR A 22 18.34 14.48 -36.30
CA TYR A 22 18.39 15.84 -36.83
C TYR A 22 17.14 16.61 -36.41
N LEU A 23 17.33 17.83 -35.89
CA LEU A 23 16.25 18.76 -35.58
C LEU A 23 15.95 19.59 -36.83
N LEU A 24 14.90 19.22 -37.57
CA LEU A 24 14.40 20.04 -38.68
C LEU A 24 13.50 21.16 -38.12
N ILE A 25 13.97 22.40 -38.14
CA ILE A 25 13.15 23.58 -37.82
C ILE A 25 12.55 24.08 -39.13
N LEU A 26 11.29 23.73 -39.41
CA LEU A 26 10.56 24.26 -40.56
C LEU A 26 9.90 25.59 -40.17
N PHE A 27 10.35 26.68 -40.80
CA PHE A 27 9.64 27.95 -40.76
C PHE A 27 8.50 27.89 -41.79
N ASP A 28 7.26 27.90 -41.30
CA ASP A 28 6.09 27.94 -42.17
C ASP A 28 6.05 29.28 -42.91
N LYS A 29 6.32 29.25 -44.22
CA LYS A 29 6.38 30.45 -45.05
C LYS A 29 4.95 30.95 -45.31
N LYS A 30 4.47 31.92 -44.51
CA LYS A 30 3.59 32.96 -45.05
C LYS A 30 4.46 34.11 -45.57
N PRO A 31 4.22 34.62 -46.78
CA PRO A 31 5.01 35.71 -47.33
C PRO A 31 4.53 37.02 -46.68
N MET A 32 5.23 37.48 -45.65
CA MET A 32 5.22 38.90 -45.31
C MET A 32 6.66 39.42 -45.32
N ALA A 33 6.85 40.43 -46.15
CA ALA A 33 8.09 41.18 -46.28
C ALA A 33 8.49 41.78 -44.93
N SER A 34 9.48 41.19 -44.29
CA SER A 34 10.50 41.89 -43.50
C SER A 34 11.62 40.90 -43.25
N THR A 35 12.73 41.10 -43.96
CA THR A 35 13.99 40.43 -43.64
C THR A 35 14.38 40.87 -42.24
N LEU A 36 14.25 39.98 -41.26
CA LEU A 36 14.85 40.22 -39.94
C LEU A 36 16.34 40.53 -40.20
N PRO A 37 16.88 41.65 -39.68
CA PRO A 37 18.30 41.93 -39.82
C PRO A 37 19.09 40.74 -39.26
N PRO A 38 20.17 40.31 -39.92
CA PRO A 38 20.88 39.06 -39.60
C PRO A 38 21.33 38.96 -38.13
N ALA A 39 21.52 40.10 -37.45
CA ALA A 39 21.80 40.17 -36.02
C ALA A 39 20.63 39.66 -35.14
N LEU A 40 19.37 39.98 -35.48
CA LEU A 40 18.19 39.53 -34.72
C LEU A 40 17.88 38.04 -34.96
N ALA A 41 18.14 37.53 -36.17
CA ALA A 41 18.02 36.10 -36.47
C ALA A 41 19.05 35.27 -35.69
N THR A 42 20.31 35.76 -35.64
CA THR A 42 21.38 35.15 -34.84
C THR A 42 21.05 35.14 -33.35
N LEU A 43 20.52 36.25 -32.82
CA LEU A 43 20.10 36.34 -31.41
C LEU A 43 18.96 35.36 -31.08
N ALA A 44 17.96 35.20 -31.96
CA ALA A 44 16.87 34.26 -31.77
C ALA A 44 17.36 32.79 -31.73
N ILE A 45 18.32 32.43 -32.58
CA ILE A 45 18.93 31.10 -32.60
C ILE A 45 19.75 30.87 -31.31
N ILE A 46 20.54 31.86 -30.87
CA ILE A 46 21.31 31.78 -29.63
C ILE A 46 20.37 31.58 -28.43
N LEU A 47 19.26 32.32 -28.36
CA LEU A 47 18.27 32.19 -27.27
C LEU A 47 17.56 30.83 -27.30
N ALA A 48 17.20 30.33 -28.48
CA ALA A 48 16.60 29.00 -28.63
C ALA A 48 17.56 27.88 -28.23
N LEU A 49 18.84 27.99 -28.63
CA LEU A 49 19.90 27.06 -28.22
C LEU A 49 20.19 27.17 -26.72
N ALA A 50 20.23 28.36 -26.15
CA ALA A 50 20.39 28.57 -24.71
C ALA A 50 19.20 28.01 -23.92
N TRP A 51 17.97 28.14 -24.44
CA TRP A 51 16.77 27.53 -23.84
C TRP A 51 16.80 26.00 -23.97
N LEU A 52 17.19 25.46 -25.12
CA LEU A 52 17.37 24.01 -25.33
C LEU A 52 18.48 23.44 -24.44
N LEU A 53 19.60 24.15 -24.32
CA LEU A 53 20.72 23.79 -23.44
C LEU A 53 20.29 23.89 -21.97
N ALA A 54 19.61 24.95 -21.56
CA ALA A 54 19.05 25.08 -20.22
C ALA A 54 18.00 24.00 -19.93
N ARG A 55 17.16 23.64 -20.91
CA ARG A 55 16.18 22.55 -20.82
C ARG A 55 16.84 21.17 -20.80
N HIS A 56 17.97 21.00 -21.49
CA HIS A 56 18.79 19.79 -21.49
C HIS A 56 19.56 19.64 -20.18
N LEU A 57 20.13 20.72 -19.65
CA LEU A 57 20.79 20.78 -18.35
C LEU A 57 19.79 20.65 -17.18
N ARG A 58 18.55 21.16 -17.34
CA ARG A 58 17.43 20.89 -16.41
C ARG A 58 16.96 19.43 -16.50
N ARG A 59 17.13 18.76 -17.65
CA ARG A 59 16.90 17.32 -17.78
C ARG A 59 18.06 16.56 -17.12
N LYS A 60 17.83 16.28 -15.83
CA LYS A 60 18.51 15.29 -14.97
C LYS A 60 19.83 15.75 -14.35
N LYS A 61 19.78 16.72 -13.43
CA LYS A 61 20.50 16.51 -12.17
C LYS A 61 19.87 15.28 -11.51
N LYS A 62 20.44 14.09 -11.72
CA LYS A 62 20.03 12.89 -10.99
C LYS A 62 20.28 13.22 -9.51
N LEU A 63 19.22 13.21 -8.71
CA LEU A 63 19.36 13.33 -7.26
C LEU A 63 20.33 12.23 -6.79
N PRO A 64 21.26 12.53 -5.87
CA PRO A 64 22.13 11.52 -5.31
C PRO A 64 21.27 10.42 -4.66
N GLU A 65 21.63 9.16 -4.88
CA GLU A 65 20.90 8.01 -4.35
C GLU A 65 21.51 7.59 -3.01
N VAL A 66 20.65 7.46 -1.99
CA VAL A 66 21.02 7.07 -0.62
C VAL A 66 20.13 5.90 -0.21
N LYS A 67 20.68 4.91 0.50
CA LYS A 67 19.89 3.80 1.04
C LYS A 67 19.15 4.24 2.30
N LEU A 68 17.93 3.72 2.52
CA LEU A 68 17.15 4.00 3.73
C LEU A 68 17.94 3.77 5.01
N SER A 69 18.72 2.68 5.09
CA SER A 69 19.58 2.33 6.22
C SER A 69 20.70 3.34 6.52
N GLN A 70 20.94 4.30 5.63
CA GLN A 70 21.94 5.35 5.79
C GLN A 70 21.34 6.68 6.28
N LEU A 71 20.01 6.75 6.41
CA LEU A 71 19.30 7.95 6.87
C LEU A 71 19.16 7.92 8.39
N ALA A 72 20.17 8.45 9.08
CA ALA A 72 20.18 8.64 10.53
C ALA A 72 20.46 10.12 10.87
N PRO A 73 19.61 10.80 11.67
CA PRO A 73 18.35 10.30 12.23
C PRO A 73 17.28 10.04 11.15
N THR A 74 16.27 9.24 11.48
CA THR A 74 15.15 8.97 10.55
C THR A 74 14.43 10.28 10.21
N PRO A 75 14.30 10.64 8.92
CA PRO A 75 13.61 11.86 8.51
C PRO A 75 12.15 11.89 8.93
N LEU A 76 11.61 13.08 9.22
CA LEU A 76 10.24 13.28 9.72
C LEU A 76 9.18 12.56 8.87
N ARG A 77 9.28 12.65 7.54
CA ARG A 77 8.31 12.02 6.61
C ARG A 77 8.37 10.49 6.58
N LEU A 78 9.34 9.87 7.24
CA LEU A 78 9.42 8.41 7.41
C LEU A 78 9.03 7.97 8.83
N GLN A 79 8.77 8.93 9.72
CA GLN A 79 8.38 8.66 11.09
C GLN A 79 6.87 8.39 11.19
N PRO A 80 6.42 7.40 11.97
CA PRO A 80 5.00 7.11 12.18
C PRO A 80 4.17 8.30 12.64
N GLN A 81 4.72 9.14 13.52
CA GLN A 81 4.03 10.29 14.13
C GLN A 81 3.63 11.35 13.11
N PHE A 82 4.23 11.34 11.92
CA PHE A 82 3.82 12.22 10.82
C PHE A 82 2.46 11.82 10.23
N TYR A 83 2.11 10.53 10.33
CA TYR A 83 0.90 9.94 9.74
C TYR A 83 -0.16 9.58 10.78
N PHE A 84 0.25 9.27 12.01
CA PHE A 84 -0.62 8.67 13.02
C PHE A 84 -0.48 9.40 14.36
N ASP A 85 -1.61 9.84 14.92
CA ASP A 85 -1.71 10.50 16.22
C ASP A 85 -2.15 9.51 17.30
N PHE A 86 -1.20 8.71 17.79
CA PHE A 86 -1.48 7.71 18.82
C PHE A 86 -1.86 8.30 20.18
N ALA A 87 -1.63 9.60 20.41
CA ALA A 87 -2.04 10.28 21.63
C ALA A 87 -3.54 10.60 21.59
N ALA A 88 -4.03 11.10 20.45
CA ALA A 88 -5.45 11.35 20.23
C ALA A 88 -6.25 10.05 19.95
N HIS A 89 -5.62 9.11 19.25
CA HIS A 89 -6.25 7.87 18.77
C HIS A 89 -5.39 6.67 19.16
N PRO A 90 -5.52 6.17 20.40
CA PRO A 90 -4.76 5.03 20.87
C PRO A 90 -4.98 3.80 19.98
N PHE A 91 -3.89 3.10 19.66
CA PHE A 91 -3.93 1.85 18.91
C PHE A 91 -3.24 0.75 19.72
N ALA A 92 -3.90 -0.40 19.88
CA ALA A 92 -3.41 -1.50 20.72
C ALA A 92 -2.02 -2.02 20.31
N HIS A 93 -1.64 -1.81 19.05
CA HIS A 93 -0.38 -2.24 18.48
C HIS A 93 0.55 -1.06 18.10
N ALA A 94 0.36 0.09 18.74
CA ALA A 94 1.23 1.26 18.55
C ALA A 94 2.70 0.96 18.91
N ASP A 95 2.94 -0.01 19.82
CA ASP A 95 4.29 -0.49 20.17
C ASP A 95 5.08 -0.96 18.95
N LEU A 96 4.45 -1.72 18.05
CA LEU A 96 5.08 -2.14 16.78
C LEU A 96 5.35 -0.95 15.88
N VAL A 97 4.35 -0.10 15.66
CA VAL A 97 4.42 0.96 14.66
C VAL A 97 5.44 2.01 15.06
N MET A 98 5.52 2.36 16.34
CA MET A 98 6.41 3.39 16.87
C MET A 98 7.87 2.93 17.02
N ALA A 99 8.13 1.62 17.05
CA ALA A 99 9.48 1.07 17.18
C ALA A 99 10.31 1.16 15.88
N TYR A 100 9.67 1.40 14.73
CA TYR A 100 10.29 1.40 13.41
C TYR A 100 9.82 2.60 12.58
N ASN A 101 10.52 2.87 11.48
CA ASN A 101 9.97 3.77 10.47
C ASN A 101 8.82 3.09 9.69
N VAL A 102 7.99 3.87 9.01
CA VAL A 102 6.79 3.36 8.29
C VAL A 102 7.11 2.42 7.13
N VAL A 103 8.36 2.32 6.70
CA VAL A 103 8.82 1.42 5.63
C VAL A 103 9.24 0.07 6.19
N GLU A 104 10.00 0.06 7.28
CA GLU A 104 10.59 -1.15 7.88
C GLU A 104 9.62 -1.92 8.77
N VAL A 105 8.61 -1.25 9.35
CA VAL A 105 7.63 -1.88 10.26
C VAL A 105 6.94 -3.09 9.63
N LEU A 106 6.67 -3.06 8.32
CA LEU A 106 5.98 -4.15 7.62
C LEU A 106 6.80 -5.44 7.58
N ASP A 107 8.12 -5.35 7.68
CA ASP A 107 9.01 -6.52 7.67
C ASP A 107 8.99 -7.25 9.03
N LYS A 108 8.52 -6.57 10.08
CA LYS A 108 8.40 -7.07 11.46
C LYS A 108 7.02 -7.65 11.77
N LEU A 109 6.07 -7.48 10.86
CA LEU A 109 4.66 -7.79 11.09
C LEU A 109 4.41 -9.27 11.39
N GLN A 110 5.08 -10.17 10.65
CA GLN A 110 4.93 -11.62 10.85
C GLN A 110 5.38 -12.05 12.25
N GLU A 111 6.61 -11.67 12.62
CA GLU A 111 7.22 -11.99 13.92
C GLU A 111 6.38 -11.42 15.07
N TYR A 112 5.93 -10.18 14.94
CA TYR A 112 5.08 -9.52 15.93
C TYR A 112 3.76 -10.26 16.16
N ILE A 113 3.04 -10.62 15.09
CA ILE A 113 1.77 -11.35 15.19
C ILE A 113 1.98 -12.71 15.87
N GLN A 114 2.99 -13.47 15.42
CA GLN A 114 3.28 -14.79 15.99
C GLN A 114 3.63 -14.70 17.48
N THR A 115 4.41 -13.70 17.89
CA THR A 115 4.80 -13.48 19.29
C THR A 115 3.62 -13.08 20.17
N LYS A 116 2.75 -12.17 19.70
CA LYS A 116 1.54 -11.77 20.46
C LYS A 116 0.54 -12.91 20.60
N LEU A 117 0.46 -13.79 19.60
CA LEU A 117 -0.46 -14.92 19.63
C LEU A 117 0.13 -16.14 20.34
N SER A 118 1.44 -16.32 20.43
CA SER A 118 2.04 -17.39 21.22
C SER A 118 1.82 -17.21 22.72
N SER A 119 1.91 -15.97 23.23
CA SER A 119 1.73 -15.63 24.65
C SER A 119 0.29 -15.72 25.17
N SER A 120 -0.70 -15.81 24.27
CA SER A 120 -2.13 -15.90 24.65
C SER A 120 -2.48 -17.35 25.02
N SER A 121 -2.41 -17.71 26.30
CA SER A 121 -2.64 -19.09 26.80
C SER A 121 -3.98 -19.31 27.52
N SER A 122 -4.78 -18.25 27.72
CA SER A 122 -6.09 -18.36 28.38
C SER A 122 -7.20 -18.67 27.37
N GLY A 123 -7.83 -19.83 27.52
CA GLY A 123 -9.05 -20.20 26.79
C GLY A 123 -9.36 -21.68 26.93
N GLN A 124 -10.64 -22.02 26.91
CA GLN A 124 -11.06 -23.42 26.96
C GLN A 124 -10.72 -24.07 25.61
N ARG A 125 -9.94 -25.17 25.62
CA ARG A 125 -9.71 -25.99 24.42
C ARG A 125 -11.00 -26.77 24.14
N LEU A 126 -11.73 -26.40 23.10
CA LEU A 126 -12.93 -27.14 22.67
C LEU A 126 -12.57 -28.18 21.61
N GLN A 127 -13.21 -29.34 21.67
CA GLN A 127 -13.17 -30.32 20.60
C GLN A 127 -13.90 -29.78 19.38
N VAL A 128 -13.25 -29.91 18.21
CA VAL A 128 -13.67 -29.42 16.89
C VAL A 128 -14.78 -30.31 16.30
N ALA A 129 -15.72 -30.76 17.13
CA ALA A 129 -16.82 -31.62 16.68
C ALA A 129 -17.77 -30.78 15.80
N GLY A 130 -17.80 -31.08 14.49
CA GLY A 130 -18.74 -30.49 13.53
C GLY A 130 -18.18 -29.46 12.54
N LEU A 131 -16.88 -29.16 12.56
CA LEU A 131 -16.26 -28.27 11.57
C LEU A 131 -15.65 -29.05 10.41
N LYS A 132 -15.79 -28.51 9.19
CA LYS A 132 -15.17 -29.08 7.99
C LYS A 132 -13.70 -28.66 7.91
N CYS A 133 -12.82 -29.46 8.52
CA CYS A 133 -11.37 -29.29 8.43
C CYS A 133 -10.80 -29.98 7.18
N VAL A 134 -9.95 -29.29 6.43
CA VAL A 134 -9.34 -29.81 5.20
C VAL A 134 -7.84 -29.49 5.18
N PRO A 135 -6.95 -30.49 5.32
CA PRO A 135 -7.16 -31.91 5.67
C PRO A 135 -7.61 -32.11 7.14
N PRO A 136 -8.11 -33.31 7.52
CA PRO A 136 -8.51 -33.60 8.90
C PRO A 136 -7.32 -33.44 9.85
N LEU A 137 -7.46 -32.65 10.92
CA LEU A 137 -6.44 -32.49 11.95
C LEU A 137 -6.64 -33.50 13.10
N PRO A 138 -5.56 -34.13 13.59
CA PRO A 138 -5.63 -34.91 14.82
C PRO A 138 -5.71 -34.04 16.09
N GLN A 139 -5.13 -32.83 16.09
CA GLN A 139 -5.20 -31.87 17.21
C GLN A 139 -5.22 -30.44 16.67
N LEU A 140 -6.36 -29.74 16.83
CA LEU A 140 -6.48 -28.29 16.62
C LEU A 140 -6.72 -27.65 17.98
N ALA A 141 -5.88 -26.70 18.37
CA ALA A 141 -6.11 -25.90 19.57
C ALA A 141 -6.95 -24.68 19.18
N VAL A 142 -8.27 -24.81 19.26
CA VAL A 142 -9.17 -23.64 19.20
C VAL A 142 -9.36 -23.13 20.63
N LEU A 143 -8.98 -21.88 20.86
CA LEU A 143 -9.31 -21.17 22.10
C LEU A 143 -10.55 -20.32 21.80
N MET A 144 -11.65 -20.66 22.45
CA MET A 144 -12.93 -19.97 22.27
C MET A 144 -13.46 -19.51 23.60
N GLU A 145 -14.09 -18.33 23.60
CA GLU A 145 -14.97 -17.87 24.66
C GLU A 145 -16.29 -17.49 23.99
N GLU A 146 -17.37 -18.25 24.21
CA GLU A 146 -18.73 -17.91 23.76
C GLU A 146 -18.84 -17.42 22.29
N CYS A 147 -18.43 -18.23 21.31
CA CYS A 147 -18.48 -17.88 19.88
C CYS A 147 -19.48 -18.74 19.10
N HIS A 148 -19.98 -18.23 17.97
CA HIS A 148 -20.83 -18.98 17.05
C HIS A 148 -20.10 -19.29 15.74
N LEU A 149 -20.00 -20.57 15.42
CA LEU A 149 -19.44 -21.05 14.16
C LEU A 149 -20.57 -21.59 13.29
N HIS A 150 -20.70 -21.07 12.07
CA HIS A 150 -21.66 -21.57 11.09
C HIS A 150 -21.26 -22.99 10.63
N PRO A 151 -22.20 -23.90 10.33
CA PRO A 151 -21.89 -25.26 9.89
C PRO A 151 -21.03 -25.35 8.62
N GLU A 152 -21.04 -24.30 7.79
CA GLU A 152 -20.32 -24.26 6.51
C GLU A 152 -18.87 -23.73 6.62
N VAL A 153 -18.41 -23.41 7.83
CA VAL A 153 -17.03 -22.94 8.03
C VAL A 153 -16.03 -24.00 7.56
N VAL A 154 -15.10 -23.56 6.71
CA VAL A 154 -13.97 -24.38 6.25
C VAL A 154 -12.71 -23.93 6.96
N LEU A 155 -12.03 -24.88 7.60
CA LEU A 155 -10.74 -24.67 8.25
C LEU A 155 -9.64 -25.37 7.45
N HIS A 156 -8.69 -24.60 6.93
CA HIS A 156 -7.47 -25.14 6.33
C HIS A 156 -6.33 -25.15 7.34
N SER A 157 -5.59 -26.25 7.37
CA SER A 157 -4.45 -26.47 8.25
C SER A 157 -3.41 -27.37 7.60
N GLU A 158 -2.18 -27.43 8.12
CA GLU A 158 -1.18 -28.34 7.59
C GLU A 158 -1.37 -29.76 8.14
N GLN A 159 -1.02 -30.80 7.36
CA GLN A 159 -0.84 -32.13 7.92
C GLN A 159 0.50 -32.20 8.64
N PRO A 160 0.61 -32.93 9.77
CA PRO A 160 1.91 -33.29 10.31
C PRO A 160 2.72 -34.01 9.22
N GLN A 161 3.92 -33.52 8.89
CA GLN A 161 4.82 -34.27 8.03
C GLN A 161 5.32 -35.50 8.81
N ALA A 162 5.31 -36.67 8.16
CA ALA A 162 5.63 -37.96 8.77
C ALA A 162 7.07 -38.07 9.33
N SER A 163 7.94 -37.09 9.10
CA SER A 163 9.34 -37.07 9.55
C SER A 163 9.56 -36.43 10.92
N GLU A 164 8.56 -35.77 11.52
CA GLU A 164 8.67 -35.21 12.89
C GLU A 164 7.49 -35.69 13.76
N PRO A 165 7.58 -36.89 14.37
CA PRO A 165 6.50 -37.48 15.15
C PRO A 165 6.16 -36.74 16.46
N ASP A 166 6.88 -35.66 16.79
CA ASP A 166 6.71 -34.88 18.04
C ASP A 166 6.57 -33.36 17.84
N ALA A 167 6.60 -32.85 16.60
CA ALA A 167 6.25 -31.46 16.35
C ALA A 167 4.71 -31.34 16.37
N SER A 168 4.14 -31.03 17.53
CA SER A 168 2.72 -30.70 17.63
C SER A 168 2.41 -29.54 16.69
N VAL A 169 1.92 -29.84 15.48
CA VAL A 169 1.47 -28.83 14.51
C VAL A 169 0.21 -28.19 15.10
N SER A 170 0.43 -27.20 15.96
CA SER A 170 -0.63 -26.48 16.65
C SER A 170 -1.03 -25.29 15.79
N ALA A 171 -1.93 -25.54 14.83
CA ALA A 171 -2.70 -24.45 14.25
C ALA A 171 -3.48 -23.78 15.39
N LYS A 172 -3.29 -22.47 15.56
CA LYS A 172 -3.87 -21.70 16.67
C LYS A 172 -4.90 -20.71 16.14
N LEU A 173 -6.14 -20.91 16.57
CA LEU A 173 -7.26 -20.02 16.32
C LEU A 173 -7.78 -19.49 17.65
N ILE A 174 -7.79 -18.16 17.80
CA ILE A 174 -8.30 -17.47 18.99
C ILE A 174 -9.55 -16.70 18.60
N LEU A 175 -10.67 -17.01 19.24
CA LEU A 175 -11.95 -16.35 19.00
C LEU A 175 -12.42 -15.68 20.30
N GLY A 176 -12.64 -14.37 20.23
CA GLY A 176 -13.22 -13.61 21.35
C GLY A 176 -14.73 -13.85 21.50
N LYS A 177 -15.25 -13.37 22.63
CA LYS A 177 -16.69 -13.40 22.95
C LYS A 177 -17.56 -12.84 21.83
N GLY A 178 -18.59 -13.58 21.45
CA GLY A 178 -19.59 -13.15 20.47
C GLY A 178 -19.11 -13.11 19.02
N VAL A 179 -17.93 -13.69 18.71
CA VAL A 179 -17.46 -13.79 17.32
C VAL A 179 -18.42 -14.68 16.51
N LEU A 180 -18.76 -14.22 15.30
CA LEU A 180 -19.54 -14.97 14.32
C LEU A 180 -18.65 -15.34 13.13
N VAL A 181 -18.49 -16.63 12.84
CA VAL A 181 -17.69 -17.10 11.70
C VAL A 181 -18.58 -17.87 10.73
N ALA A 182 -18.70 -17.38 9.50
CA ALA A 182 -19.38 -18.05 8.40
C ALA A 182 -18.52 -18.17 7.12
N GLY A 183 -17.32 -17.56 7.11
CA GLY A 183 -16.36 -17.66 6.01
C GLY A 183 -15.31 -18.78 6.16
N THR A 184 -14.29 -18.71 5.32
CA THR A 184 -13.15 -19.65 5.30
C THR A 184 -11.99 -19.10 6.11
N LEU A 185 -11.40 -19.96 6.94
CA LEU A 185 -10.21 -19.67 7.75
C LEU A 185 -9.05 -20.57 7.30
N ASP A 186 -7.89 -19.98 7.00
CA ASP A 186 -6.69 -20.70 6.59
C ASP A 186 -5.53 -20.48 7.56
N LEU A 187 -5.25 -21.50 8.36
CA LEU A 187 -4.23 -21.49 9.41
C LEU A 187 -2.91 -22.11 8.96
N ARG A 188 -2.80 -22.54 7.69
CA ARG A 188 -1.58 -23.22 7.20
C ARG A 188 -0.32 -22.39 7.35
N LYS A 189 -0.44 -21.07 7.20
CA LYS A 189 0.70 -20.15 7.22
C LYS A 189 0.89 -19.44 8.55
N GLY A 190 0.01 -19.65 9.53
CA GLY A 190 0.15 -19.03 10.84
C GLY A 190 -1.17 -18.89 11.60
N PRO A 191 -1.08 -18.42 12.86
CA PRO A 191 -2.22 -18.28 13.76
C PRO A 191 -3.18 -17.16 13.34
N VAL A 192 -4.46 -17.31 13.69
CA VAL A 192 -5.49 -16.27 13.49
C VAL A 192 -6.15 -15.92 14.81
N LYS A 193 -6.34 -14.62 15.06
CA LYS A 193 -7.16 -14.11 16.16
C LYS A 193 -8.29 -13.24 15.62
N LEU A 194 -9.51 -13.48 16.07
CA LEU A 194 -10.68 -12.62 15.90
C LEU A 194 -11.09 -12.06 17.27
N GLY A 195 -11.08 -10.73 17.41
CA GLY A 195 -11.51 -10.03 18.62
C GLY A 195 -13.01 -10.18 18.88
N ALA A 196 -13.43 -9.89 20.12
CA ALA A 196 -14.83 -10.01 20.52
C ALA A 196 -15.79 -9.21 19.62
N GLY A 197 -16.97 -9.75 19.35
CA GLY A 197 -18.01 -9.12 18.50
C GLY A 197 -17.72 -9.10 17.00
N SER A 198 -16.55 -9.56 16.56
CA SER A 198 -16.17 -9.53 15.15
C SER A 198 -16.92 -10.58 14.31
N VAL A 199 -17.16 -10.24 13.05
CA VAL A 199 -17.93 -11.06 12.11
C VAL A 199 -17.08 -11.39 10.89
N LEU A 200 -16.97 -12.67 10.55
CA LEU A 200 -16.46 -13.16 9.27
C LEU A 200 -17.65 -13.66 8.45
N GLU A 201 -18.11 -12.87 7.49
CA GLU A 201 -19.30 -13.17 6.68
C GLU A 201 -19.11 -14.38 5.75
N PRO A 202 -20.22 -14.99 5.26
CA PRO A 202 -20.15 -16.06 4.27
C PRO A 202 -19.37 -15.65 3.01
N GLY A 203 -18.49 -16.53 2.54
CA GLY A 203 -17.67 -16.28 1.35
C GLY A 203 -16.48 -15.33 1.55
N ALA A 204 -16.24 -14.84 2.78
CA ALA A 204 -14.97 -14.20 3.12
C ALA A 204 -13.87 -15.26 3.33
N PHE A 205 -12.63 -14.91 2.99
CA PHE A 205 -11.46 -15.77 3.18
C PHE A 205 -10.42 -15.03 4.03
N LEU A 206 -10.02 -15.64 5.15
CA LEU A 206 -9.04 -15.10 6.09
C LEU A 206 -7.90 -16.09 6.33
N ALA A 207 -6.70 -15.73 5.88
CA ALA A 207 -5.48 -16.51 6.08
C ALA A 207 -4.58 -15.91 7.16
N GLY A 208 -4.03 -16.77 8.02
CA GLY A 208 -3.01 -16.40 8.98
C GLY A 208 -1.61 -16.21 8.37
N PRO A 209 -0.68 -15.58 9.09
CA PRO A 209 -0.86 -15.03 10.43
C PRO A 209 -1.68 -13.72 10.44
N ALA A 210 -2.71 -13.65 11.27
CA ALA A 210 -3.58 -12.48 11.33
C ALA A 210 -4.11 -12.17 12.74
N ILE A 211 -4.18 -10.89 13.08
CA ILE A 211 -4.89 -10.37 14.25
C ILE A 211 -5.96 -9.42 13.75
N ILE A 212 -7.20 -9.70 14.14
CA ILE A 212 -8.36 -8.85 13.88
C ILE A 212 -8.88 -8.35 15.23
N GLY A 213 -9.04 -7.04 15.37
CA GLY A 213 -9.58 -6.41 16.56
C GLY A 213 -11.05 -6.74 16.82
N LYS A 214 -11.62 -6.05 17.80
CA LYS A 214 -13.00 -6.20 18.24
C LYS A 214 -13.97 -5.52 17.29
N ASP A 215 -15.21 -6.01 17.26
CA ASP A 215 -16.33 -5.41 16.52
C ASP A 215 -16.00 -5.13 15.04
N THR A 216 -15.10 -5.92 14.46
CA THR A 216 -14.63 -5.78 13.08
C THR A 216 -15.42 -6.70 12.17
N CYS A 217 -15.88 -6.16 11.04
CA CYS A 217 -16.68 -6.89 10.06
C CYS A 217 -15.86 -7.17 8.80
N ILE A 218 -15.56 -8.45 8.56
CA ILE A 218 -14.97 -8.95 7.32
C ILE A 218 -16.10 -9.45 6.43
N ARG A 219 -16.44 -8.65 5.44
CA ARG A 219 -17.59 -8.84 4.56
C ARG A 219 -17.39 -9.91 3.51
N SER A 220 -18.50 -10.37 2.96
CA SER A 220 -18.55 -11.35 1.88
C SER A 220 -17.73 -10.88 0.66
N GLY A 221 -16.85 -11.77 0.18
CA GLY A 221 -15.91 -11.52 -0.91
C GLY A 221 -14.55 -10.96 -0.48
N ALA A 222 -14.33 -10.73 0.82
CA ALA A 222 -13.01 -10.32 1.32
C ALA A 222 -11.96 -11.43 1.13
N TYR A 223 -10.76 -11.04 0.71
CA TYR A 223 -9.60 -11.93 0.60
C TYR A 223 -8.44 -11.39 1.42
N ILE A 224 -8.31 -11.87 2.67
CA ILE A 224 -7.33 -11.39 3.63
C ILE A 224 -6.20 -12.42 3.75
N ARG A 225 -4.95 -12.01 3.52
CA ARG A 225 -3.82 -12.95 3.44
C ARG A 225 -2.45 -12.35 3.80
N GLY A 226 -1.44 -13.21 3.94
CA GLY A 226 -0.10 -12.79 4.33
C GLY A 226 -0.11 -12.43 5.82
N ASN A 227 0.53 -11.32 6.20
CA ASN A 227 0.56 -10.88 7.59
C ASN A 227 -0.41 -9.70 7.76
N VAL A 228 -1.51 -9.86 8.48
CA VAL A 228 -2.52 -8.80 8.58
C VAL A 228 -2.82 -8.46 10.03
N LEU A 229 -2.70 -7.18 10.36
CA LEU A 229 -2.97 -6.64 11.70
C LEU A 229 -4.05 -5.57 11.57
N VAL A 230 -5.22 -5.83 12.15
CA VAL A 230 -6.40 -4.98 12.05
C VAL A 230 -6.85 -4.58 13.44
N GLY A 231 -7.11 -3.29 13.62
CA GLY A 231 -7.64 -2.68 14.83
C GLY A 231 -9.12 -2.99 15.06
N ASP A 232 -9.70 -2.22 15.98
CA ASP A 232 -11.09 -2.37 16.40
C ASP A 232 -12.05 -1.62 15.45
N ARG A 233 -13.28 -2.13 15.29
CA ARG A 233 -14.38 -1.49 14.53
C ARG A 233 -14.05 -1.24 13.06
N VAL A 234 -13.25 -2.09 12.44
CA VAL A 234 -12.87 -1.98 11.03
C VAL A 234 -13.89 -2.70 10.15
N VAL A 235 -14.05 -2.24 8.90
CA VAL A 235 -14.89 -2.93 7.90
C VAL A 235 -14.07 -3.26 6.65
N LEU A 236 -14.00 -4.53 6.27
CA LEU A 236 -13.20 -5.02 5.13
C LEU A 236 -14.05 -5.80 4.12
N ARG A 237 -13.91 -5.53 2.82
CA ARG A 237 -14.53 -6.33 1.74
C ARG A 237 -13.57 -6.69 0.58
N GLY A 238 -12.51 -5.91 0.36
CA GLY A 238 -11.56 -6.13 -0.73
C GLY A 238 -10.49 -7.19 -0.44
N GLU A 239 -9.41 -7.16 -1.24
CA GLU A 239 -8.20 -7.92 -0.94
C GLU A 239 -7.27 -7.09 -0.05
N VAL A 240 -6.84 -7.67 1.08
CA VAL A 240 -5.86 -7.08 1.98
C VAL A 240 -4.70 -8.06 2.15
N LYS A 241 -3.48 -7.57 1.94
CA LYS A 241 -2.29 -8.42 1.99
C LYS A 241 -1.10 -7.70 2.61
N ASN A 242 -0.55 -8.27 3.68
CA ASN A 242 0.63 -7.72 4.36
C ASN A 242 0.41 -6.26 4.82
N ALA A 243 -0.57 -6.01 5.70
CA ALA A 243 -1.03 -4.67 6.01
C ALA A 243 -1.33 -4.47 7.51
N ILE A 244 -1.16 -3.22 7.94
CA ILE A 244 -1.59 -2.74 9.26
C ILE A 244 -2.77 -1.78 9.02
N ILE A 245 -3.90 -2.04 9.66
CA ILE A 245 -5.13 -1.25 9.54
C ILE A 245 -5.56 -0.85 10.94
N MET A 246 -5.61 0.45 11.22
CA MET A 246 -5.94 0.97 12.53
C MET A 246 -7.45 1.08 12.73
N ASP A 247 -7.84 1.43 13.96
CA ASP A 247 -9.23 1.42 14.40
C ASP A 247 -10.15 2.27 13.52
N GLU A 248 -11.39 1.82 13.36
CA GLU A 248 -12.46 2.52 12.63
C GLU A 248 -12.14 2.84 11.15
N ALA A 249 -11.10 2.22 10.57
CA ALA A 249 -10.83 2.33 9.14
C ALA A 249 -11.86 1.54 8.31
N GLU A 250 -12.15 2.04 7.12
CA GLU A 250 -13.22 1.53 6.26
C GLU A 250 -12.70 1.18 4.87
N LEU A 251 -12.64 -0.13 4.57
CA LEU A 251 -12.37 -0.70 3.26
C LEU A 251 -13.58 -1.55 2.82
N CYS A 252 -14.75 -0.91 2.83
CA CYS A 252 -16.07 -1.53 2.78
C CYS A 252 -16.47 -2.13 1.42
N HIS A 253 -15.68 -1.87 0.39
CA HIS A 253 -15.95 -2.18 -1.01
C HIS A 253 -14.82 -3.00 -1.64
N PRO A 254 -15.02 -3.61 -2.83
CA PRO A 254 -13.94 -4.28 -3.54
C PRO A 254 -12.81 -3.29 -3.83
N GLY A 255 -11.57 -3.73 -3.64
CA GLY A 255 -10.36 -2.92 -3.73
C GLY A 255 -9.13 -3.75 -3.38
N TYR A 256 -7.95 -3.12 -3.33
CA TYR A 256 -6.69 -3.78 -3.01
C TYR A 256 -5.81 -2.95 -2.09
N ALA A 257 -5.51 -3.48 -0.90
CA ALA A 257 -4.57 -2.92 0.07
C ALA A 257 -3.41 -3.89 0.31
N GLY A 258 -2.31 -3.70 -0.41
CA GLY A 258 -1.12 -4.56 -0.34
C GLY A 258 0.08 -3.84 0.25
N ASP A 259 0.79 -4.44 1.21
CA ASP A 259 2.05 -3.89 1.74
C ASP A 259 1.89 -2.43 2.23
N SER A 260 0.83 -2.17 3.01
CA SER A 260 0.29 -0.84 3.31
C SER A 260 0.02 -0.63 4.81
N ILE A 261 -0.01 0.62 5.25
CA ILE A 261 -0.45 1.03 6.60
C ILE A 261 -1.60 2.02 6.45
N ILE A 262 -2.71 1.76 7.14
CA ILE A 262 -3.96 2.51 7.03
C ILE A 262 -4.33 3.05 8.42
N GLY A 263 -4.40 4.37 8.53
CA GLY A 263 -4.59 5.10 9.79
C GLY A 263 -6.00 5.05 10.35
N TYR A 264 -6.16 5.64 11.54
CA TYR A 264 -7.43 5.75 12.24
C TYR A 264 -8.47 6.47 11.37
N LYS A 265 -9.67 5.89 11.23
CA LYS A 265 -10.76 6.46 10.42
C LYS A 265 -10.37 6.78 8.97
N ALA A 266 -9.35 6.13 8.42
CA ALA A 266 -9.04 6.26 7.02
C ALA A 266 -10.05 5.47 6.17
N HIS A 267 -10.37 5.98 4.97
CA HIS A 267 -11.44 5.43 4.13
C HIS A 267 -10.96 5.10 2.72
N PHE A 268 -11.32 3.90 2.23
CA PHE A 268 -11.14 3.47 0.85
C PHE A 268 -12.48 3.54 0.12
N GLY A 269 -12.56 4.45 -0.84
CA GLY A 269 -13.65 4.48 -1.81
C GLY A 269 -13.73 3.17 -2.59
N CYS A 270 -14.91 2.92 -3.15
CA CYS A 270 -15.15 1.75 -3.98
C CYS A 270 -14.10 1.63 -5.09
N GLN A 271 -13.49 0.45 -5.23
CA GLN A 271 -12.44 0.17 -6.21
C GLN A 271 -11.16 1.00 -6.05
N ALA A 272 -10.86 1.52 -4.86
CA ALA A 272 -9.55 2.07 -4.57
C ALA A 272 -8.48 0.95 -4.56
N LEU A 273 -7.37 1.19 -5.25
CA LEU A 273 -6.29 0.22 -5.43
C LEU A 273 -4.94 0.82 -5.03
N THR A 274 -4.14 0.03 -4.34
CA THR A 274 -2.76 0.39 -3.95
C THR A 274 -1.78 -0.48 -4.72
N ALA A 275 -1.17 0.04 -5.79
CA ALA A 275 -0.10 -0.70 -6.44
C ALA A 275 1.05 -0.84 -5.46
N ASN A 276 1.59 -2.05 -5.29
CA ASN A 276 2.68 -2.30 -4.35
C ASN A 276 4.00 -2.66 -5.03
N LEU A 277 4.00 -3.17 -6.26
CA LEU A 277 5.21 -3.60 -6.95
C LEU A 277 5.63 -2.57 -8.01
N GLY A 278 6.87 -2.11 -7.95
CA GLY A 278 7.46 -1.25 -8.97
C GLY A 278 7.59 -1.98 -10.33
N LEU A 279 7.46 -1.22 -11.42
CA LEU A 279 7.71 -1.73 -12.77
C LEU A 279 9.14 -2.28 -12.87
N PHE A 280 9.29 -3.37 -13.63
CA PHE A 280 10.56 -4.10 -13.79
C PHE A 280 11.13 -4.74 -12.51
N GLY A 281 10.37 -4.71 -11.41
CA GLY A 281 10.71 -5.42 -10.18
C GLY A 281 11.96 -4.91 -9.48
N SER A 282 12.40 -3.67 -9.73
CA SER A 282 13.50 -3.05 -8.99
C SER A 282 13.07 -2.55 -7.61
N ASP A 283 14.02 -2.25 -6.73
CA ASP A 283 13.73 -1.60 -5.45
C ASP A 283 13.03 -0.25 -5.65
N LEU A 284 12.08 0.02 -4.76
CA LEU A 284 11.31 1.25 -4.75
C LEU A 284 12.18 2.43 -4.30
N ARG A 285 11.97 3.57 -4.96
CA ARG A 285 12.74 4.80 -4.73
C ARG A 285 11.82 5.99 -4.64
N VAL A 286 12.04 6.84 -3.64
CA VAL A 286 11.27 8.08 -3.43
C VAL A 286 12.19 9.28 -3.30
N ALA A 287 11.72 10.45 -3.71
CA ALA A 287 12.44 11.70 -3.50
C ALA A 287 12.13 12.23 -2.09
N LEU A 288 13.16 12.51 -1.32
CA LEU A 288 13.04 13.07 0.03
C LEU A 288 14.18 14.06 0.22
N GLU A 289 13.86 15.29 0.64
CA GLU A 289 14.87 16.31 1.03
C GLU A 289 16.01 16.51 0.00
N GLY A 290 15.68 16.48 -1.30
CA GLY A 290 16.66 16.68 -2.37
C GLY A 290 17.56 15.48 -2.66
N VAL A 291 17.31 14.31 -2.06
CA VAL A 291 17.97 13.04 -2.38
C VAL A 291 16.95 12.02 -2.89
N ARG A 292 17.45 11.00 -3.59
CA ARG A 292 16.65 9.83 -3.98
C ARG A 292 16.90 8.72 -2.98
N VAL A 293 15.91 8.41 -2.16
CA VAL A 293 16.00 7.35 -1.16
C VAL A 293 15.63 6.03 -1.81
N ASN A 294 16.52 5.05 -1.77
CA ASN A 294 16.20 3.66 -2.05
C ASN A 294 15.63 3.03 -0.77
N LEU A 295 14.37 2.60 -0.83
CA LEU A 295 13.64 2.02 0.31
C LEU A 295 14.11 0.62 0.70
N GLN A 296 15.02 0.02 -0.08
CA GLN A 296 15.57 -1.34 0.13
C GLN A 296 14.48 -2.43 0.17
N ARG A 297 13.33 -2.15 -0.45
CA ARG A 297 12.24 -3.10 -0.64
C ARG A 297 11.63 -2.98 -2.02
N ARG A 298 11.18 -4.11 -2.55
CA ARG A 298 10.55 -4.21 -3.88
C ARG A 298 9.05 -3.94 -3.86
N LYS A 299 8.40 -4.15 -2.70
CA LYS A 299 6.94 -4.06 -2.54
C LYS A 299 6.52 -3.12 -1.43
N MET A 300 5.78 -2.06 -1.74
CA MET A 300 5.19 -1.14 -0.77
C MET A 300 4.00 -0.44 -1.42
N GLY A 301 2.83 -0.51 -0.80
CA GLY A 301 1.63 0.19 -1.25
C GLY A 301 1.57 1.61 -0.71
N VAL A 302 0.55 1.88 0.11
CA VAL A 302 0.27 3.20 0.65
C VAL A 302 0.52 3.26 2.17
N ILE A 303 1.05 4.39 2.63
CA ILE A 303 0.89 4.84 4.02
C ILE A 303 -0.20 5.89 3.99
N LEU A 304 -1.38 5.55 4.49
CA LEU A 304 -2.55 6.43 4.52
C LEU A 304 -2.74 6.90 5.96
N GLY A 305 -2.47 8.18 6.23
CA GLY A 305 -2.57 8.75 7.58
C GLY A 305 -3.98 8.80 8.13
N ASP A 306 -4.09 9.19 9.40
CA ASP A 306 -5.39 9.30 10.08
C ASP A 306 -6.34 10.24 9.33
N PHE A 307 -7.61 9.86 9.29
CA PHE A 307 -8.70 10.59 8.61
C PHE A 307 -8.51 10.82 7.11
N SER A 308 -7.54 10.16 6.47
CA SER A 308 -7.28 10.32 5.05
C SER A 308 -8.17 9.41 4.20
N GLN A 309 -8.49 9.85 2.98
CA GLN A 309 -9.42 9.14 2.11
C GLN A 309 -8.86 8.95 0.70
N LEU A 310 -8.97 7.72 0.19
CA LEU A 310 -8.86 7.45 -1.23
C LEU A 310 -10.27 7.50 -1.86
N GLY A 311 -10.47 8.39 -2.83
CA GLY A 311 -11.71 8.47 -3.60
C GLY A 311 -11.95 7.20 -4.45
N CYS A 312 -13.21 6.98 -4.86
CA CYS A 312 -13.58 5.81 -5.66
C CYS A 312 -12.72 5.66 -6.91
N SER A 313 -12.28 4.44 -7.19
CA SER A 313 -11.43 4.10 -8.35
C SER A 313 -10.11 4.89 -8.40
N THR A 314 -9.63 5.39 -7.26
CA THR A 314 -8.27 5.95 -7.13
C THR A 314 -7.24 4.83 -7.20
N VAL A 315 -6.14 5.07 -7.91
CA VAL A 315 -5.00 4.15 -7.95
C VAL A 315 -3.76 4.87 -7.44
N THR A 316 -3.13 4.35 -6.40
CA THR A 316 -1.81 4.82 -5.96
C THR A 316 -0.71 4.04 -6.65
N ASP A 317 0.34 4.72 -7.10
CA ASP A 317 1.60 4.08 -7.43
C ASP A 317 2.25 3.48 -6.16
N PRO A 318 3.20 2.54 -6.28
CA PRO A 318 3.94 2.01 -5.13
C PRO A 318 4.70 3.08 -4.36
N ALA A 319 4.87 2.89 -3.05
CA ALA A 319 5.54 3.85 -2.17
C ALA A 319 4.89 5.25 -2.20
N THR A 320 3.57 5.27 -1.99
CA THR A 320 2.78 6.50 -1.82
C THR A 320 2.57 6.76 -0.34
N PHE A 321 2.89 7.96 0.11
CA PHE A 321 2.81 8.34 1.51
C PHE A 321 1.90 9.56 1.65
N MET A 322 0.72 9.37 2.22
CA MET A 322 -0.27 10.41 2.44
C MET A 322 -0.37 10.68 3.93
N ALA A 323 -0.04 11.90 4.34
CA ALA A 323 -0.16 12.33 5.73
C ALA A 323 -1.62 12.38 6.21
N ARG A 324 -1.82 12.88 7.43
CA ARG A 324 -3.13 13.01 8.07
C ARG A 324 -4.06 13.95 7.30
N ASN A 325 -5.36 13.61 7.29
CA ASN A 325 -6.43 14.41 6.70
C ASN A 325 -6.20 14.77 5.22
N THR A 326 -5.62 13.83 4.46
CA THR A 326 -5.28 14.00 3.05
C THR A 326 -6.21 13.16 2.17
N HIS A 327 -6.86 13.81 1.22
CA HIS A 327 -7.99 13.24 0.48
C HIS A 327 -7.74 13.22 -1.01
N THR A 328 -8.16 12.17 -1.71
CA THR A 328 -8.13 12.11 -3.17
C THR A 328 -9.54 12.19 -3.74
N TYR A 329 -9.67 12.90 -4.86
CA TYR A 329 -10.87 12.81 -5.69
C TYR A 329 -10.99 11.40 -6.31
N PRO A 330 -12.22 10.97 -6.66
CA PRO A 330 -12.41 9.78 -7.46
C PRO A 330 -11.60 9.82 -8.77
N LEU A 331 -11.27 8.64 -9.31
CA LEU A 331 -10.57 8.46 -10.59
C LEU A 331 -9.20 9.17 -10.65
N CYS A 332 -8.56 9.39 -9.49
CA CYS A 332 -7.22 9.97 -9.43
C CYS A 332 -6.13 8.90 -9.54
N ARG A 333 -5.05 9.21 -10.28
CA ARG A 333 -3.80 8.46 -10.19
C ARG A 333 -2.87 9.22 -9.27
N ILE A 334 -2.42 8.59 -8.19
CA ILE A 334 -1.54 9.20 -7.20
C ILE A 334 -0.12 8.72 -7.47
N SER A 335 0.77 9.63 -7.86
CA SER A 335 2.17 9.29 -8.10
C SER A 335 2.91 8.94 -6.81
N SER A 336 3.92 8.08 -6.94
CA SER A 336 4.82 7.70 -5.84
C SER A 336 5.50 8.92 -5.20
N GLY A 337 5.59 8.95 -3.87
CA GLY A 337 6.15 10.09 -3.12
C GLY A 337 5.33 10.48 -1.89
N PHE A 338 5.63 11.66 -1.35
CA PHE A 338 5.08 12.18 -0.10
C PHE A 338 4.09 13.32 -0.34
N TYR A 339 2.89 13.18 0.22
CA TYR A 339 1.82 14.17 0.25
C TYR A 339 1.65 14.67 1.68
N GLY A 340 1.59 16.00 1.83
CA GLY A 340 1.48 16.66 3.13
C GLY A 340 0.08 16.51 3.75
N PRO A 341 -0.06 16.94 5.02
CA PRO A 341 -1.34 16.89 5.72
C PRO A 341 -2.32 17.92 5.16
N ASP A 342 -3.61 17.66 5.36
CA ASP A 342 -4.70 18.57 4.97
C ASP A 342 -4.76 18.88 3.46
N GLU A 343 -4.22 17.98 2.63
CA GLU A 343 -4.19 18.13 1.18
C GLU A 343 -5.42 17.52 0.49
N ILE A 344 -5.87 18.16 -0.59
CA ILE A 344 -6.89 17.61 -1.49
C ILE A 344 -6.26 17.38 -2.87
N ILE A 345 -6.05 16.11 -3.21
CA ILE A 345 -5.42 15.68 -4.45
C ILE A 345 -6.50 15.45 -5.51
N LYS A 346 -6.35 16.12 -6.66
CA LYS A 346 -7.27 16.02 -7.79
C LYS A 346 -6.51 16.03 -9.11
N ASN A 347 -7.01 15.25 -10.07
CA ASN A 347 -6.60 15.35 -11.47
C ASN A 347 -7.20 16.63 -12.08
N LYS A 348 -6.55 17.77 -11.90
CA LYS A 348 -6.89 18.95 -12.71
C LYS A 348 -6.25 18.78 -14.09
N PRO A 349 -7.00 18.95 -15.21
CA PRO A 349 -6.36 19.33 -16.46
C PRO A 349 -5.65 20.66 -16.21
N GLU A 350 -4.36 20.75 -16.56
CA GLU A 350 -3.62 22.01 -16.59
C GLU A 350 -4.23 22.98 -17.61
#